data_AF-A0A950SVD2-F1
#
_entry.id   AF-A0A950SVD2-F1
#
_cell.length_a   1.000
_cell.length_b   1.000
_cell.length_c   1.000
_cell.angle_alpha   90.00
_cell.angle_beta   90.00
_cell.angle_gamma   90.00
#
_symmetry.space_group_name_H-M   'P 1'
#
loop_
_entity.id
_entity.type
_entity.pdbx_description
1 polymer ?
#
loop_
_entity_poly.entity_id
_entity_poly.type
_entity_poly.pdbx_seq_one_letter_code
_entity_poly.pdbx_strand_id
1 'polypeptide(L)'
;MANKPDRRAFLAGLGAAAAAGFASWPSFAAADGKPANGSGGLEYRSASELIGMLADKQVSAVELVDFSIARIEALDSKINAVVVRDFERARAAAKEADAALARGERRALLGLPMTVKEQFAVAGLPTTWGNPKFRDWHPDA
;
A
#
# COMPACT_ATOMS: atom_id res chain seq x y z
N MET A 1 -13.53 18.47 38.25
CA MET A 1 -12.28 17.99 37.62
C MET A 1 -12.46 16.51 37.32
N ALA A 2 -12.82 16.17 36.08
CA ALA A 2 -13.12 14.79 35.69
C ALA A 2 -11.88 14.14 35.07
N ASN A 3 -11.47 13.00 35.63
CA ASN A 3 -10.30 12.23 35.25
C ASN A 3 -10.51 11.62 33.84
N LYS A 4 -9.61 11.91 32.90
CA LYS A 4 -9.70 11.41 31.51
C LYS A 4 -9.12 9.99 31.48
N PRO A 5 -9.83 8.98 30.94
CA PRO A 5 -9.37 7.60 31.01
C PRO A 5 -8.07 7.38 30.21
N ASP A 6 -7.12 6.67 30.82
CA ASP A 6 -5.84 6.29 30.24
C ASP A 6 -6.02 5.25 29.12
N ARG A 7 -5.33 5.45 28.01
CA ARG A 7 -5.37 4.57 26.81
C ARG A 7 -5.02 3.12 27.14
N ARG A 8 -4.24 2.88 28.20
CA ARG A 8 -3.88 1.53 28.66
C ARG A 8 -5.04 0.76 29.27
N ALA A 9 -6.02 1.44 29.89
CA ALA A 9 -7.20 0.79 30.44
C ALA A 9 -8.20 0.35 29.35
N PHE A 10 -8.26 1.07 28.23
CA PHE A 10 -9.14 0.74 27.12
C PHE A 10 -8.71 -0.55 26.38
N LEU A 11 -7.40 -0.79 26.25
CA LEU A 11 -6.87 -2.00 25.60
C LEU A 11 -6.96 -3.26 26.47
N ALA A 12 -7.08 -3.12 27.79
CA ALA A 12 -7.23 -4.24 28.71
C ALA A 12 -8.69 -4.74 28.85
N GLY A 13 -9.67 -3.96 28.36
CA GLY A 13 -11.11 -4.23 28.53
C GLY A 13 -11.81 -4.92 27.34
N LEU A 14 -11.12 -5.18 26.23
CA LEU A 14 -11.69 -5.83 25.03
C LEU A 14 -11.37 -7.34 24.99
N GLY A 15 -11.44 -7.99 26.16
CA GLY A 15 -11.57 -9.44 26.26
C GLY A 15 -13.04 -9.82 26.18
N ALA A 16 -13.44 -10.44 25.07
CA ALA A 16 -14.71 -11.16 24.86
C ALA A 16 -16.02 -10.35 24.75
N ALA A 17 -16.27 -9.70 23.60
CA ALA A 17 -17.62 -9.49 23.06
C ALA A 17 -17.64 -9.06 21.58
N ALA A 18 -17.25 -9.95 20.66
CA ALA A 18 -17.72 -9.98 19.26
C ALA A 18 -17.31 -11.29 18.55
N ALA A 19 -17.44 -12.44 19.24
CA ALA A 19 -17.09 -13.75 18.69
C ALA A 19 -18.23 -14.43 17.89
N ALA A 20 -19.34 -13.75 17.60
CA ALA A 20 -20.53 -14.37 17.00
C ALA A 20 -20.80 -14.01 15.52
N GLY A 21 -20.00 -13.13 14.90
CA GLY A 21 -20.21 -12.69 13.51
C GLY A 21 -19.05 -12.96 12.54
N PHE A 22 -17.89 -13.39 13.05
CA PHE A 22 -16.69 -13.67 12.26
C PHE A 22 -16.54 -15.14 11.87
N ALA A 23 -17.51 -16.00 12.23
CA ALA A 23 -17.41 -17.45 12.07
C ALA A 23 -17.68 -17.95 10.63
N SER A 24 -18.01 -17.06 9.68
CA SER A 24 -18.27 -17.40 8.28
C SER A 24 -17.31 -16.72 7.29
N TRP A 25 -16.31 -15.98 7.77
CA TRP A 25 -15.19 -15.63 6.89
C TRP A 25 -14.35 -16.90 6.69
N PRO A 26 -13.98 -17.28 5.44
CA PRO A 26 -12.98 -18.31 5.30
C PRO A 26 -11.76 -17.83 6.07
N SER A 27 -11.23 -18.71 6.91
CA SER A 27 -9.94 -18.49 7.52
C SER A 27 -9.01 -18.06 6.40
N PHE A 28 -8.55 -16.80 6.41
CA PHE A 28 -7.30 -16.46 5.76
C PHE A 28 -6.22 -17.13 6.61
N ALA A 29 -6.20 -18.47 6.59
CA ALA A 29 -4.98 -19.20 6.76
C ALA A 29 -4.05 -18.53 5.77
N ALA A 30 -3.03 -17.84 6.30
CA ALA A 30 -1.93 -17.36 5.50
C ALA A 30 -1.54 -18.55 4.63
N ALA A 31 -1.74 -18.44 3.33
CA ALA A 31 -1.32 -19.48 2.43
C ALA A 31 0.16 -19.71 2.75
N ASP A 32 0.50 -20.91 3.21
CA ASP A 32 1.87 -21.33 3.58
C ASP A 32 2.84 -21.32 2.37
N GLY A 33 2.45 -20.71 1.25
CA GLY A 33 3.33 -20.33 0.17
C GLY A 33 4.07 -19.05 0.51
N LYS A 34 4.95 -19.07 1.52
CA LYS A 34 6.04 -18.10 1.55
C LYS A 34 6.91 -18.42 0.32
N PRO A 35 6.94 -17.60 -0.75
CA PRO A 35 7.84 -17.89 -1.86
C PRO A 35 9.24 -17.99 -1.25
N ALA A 36 9.94 -19.07 -1.58
CA ALA A 36 11.29 -19.29 -1.09
C ALA A 36 12.09 -18.01 -1.33
N ASN A 37 12.74 -17.49 -0.27
CA ASN A 37 13.64 -16.35 -0.37
C ASN A 37 14.53 -16.55 -1.60
N GLY A 38 14.38 -15.71 -2.63
CA GLY A 38 15.25 -15.72 -3.79
C GLY A 38 14.68 -16.15 -5.14
N SER A 39 13.59 -16.91 -5.24
CA SER A 39 13.23 -17.57 -6.53
C SER A 39 12.06 -16.96 -7.31
N GLY A 40 11.32 -16.00 -6.75
CA GLY A 40 10.26 -15.26 -7.45
C GLY A 40 10.74 -13.94 -8.05
N GLY A 41 10.05 -13.46 -9.09
CA GLY A 41 10.24 -12.12 -9.67
C GLY A 41 9.95 -10.99 -8.66
N LEU A 42 10.19 -9.74 -9.07
CA LEU A 42 10.04 -8.56 -8.20
C LEU A 42 8.65 -8.46 -7.54
N GLU A 43 7.61 -9.00 -8.16
CA GLU A 43 6.23 -8.98 -7.68
C GLU A 43 5.95 -9.78 -6.41
N TYR A 44 6.83 -10.72 -6.06
CA TYR A 44 6.66 -11.60 -4.89
C TYR A 44 7.68 -11.30 -3.79
N ARG A 45 8.47 -10.24 -3.97
CA ARG A 45 9.39 -9.75 -2.94
C ARG A 45 8.62 -9.02 -1.86
N SER A 46 9.03 -9.22 -0.62
CA SER A 46 8.55 -8.42 0.50
C SER A 46 9.01 -6.97 0.38
N ALA A 47 8.29 -6.06 1.04
CA ALA A 47 8.68 -4.65 1.11
C ALA A 47 10.12 -4.48 1.62
N SER A 48 10.50 -5.22 2.68
CA SER A 48 11.85 -5.16 3.24
C SER A 48 12.93 -5.61 2.27
N GLU A 49 12.68 -6.64 1.46
CA GLU A 49 13.60 -7.06 0.40
C GLU A 49 13.75 -5.96 -0.66
N LEU A 50 12.64 -5.40 -1.16
CA LEU A 50 12.68 -4.33 -2.16
C LEU A 50 13.39 -3.06 -1.64
N ILE A 51 13.17 -2.70 -0.38
CA ILE A 51 13.88 -1.59 0.28
C ILE A 51 15.38 -1.88 0.37
N GLY A 52 15.77 -3.12 0.69
CA GLY A 52 17.17 -3.56 0.66
C GLY A 52 17.77 -3.43 -0.74
N MET A 53 17.06 -3.92 -1.76
CA MET A 53 17.49 -3.81 -3.16
C MET A 53 17.65 -2.36 -3.62
N LEU A 54 16.76 -1.45 -3.20
CA LEU A 54 16.87 0.00 -3.45
C LEU A 54 18.10 0.60 -2.77
N ALA A 55 18.34 0.24 -1.49
CA ALA A 55 19.49 0.74 -0.74
C ALA A 55 20.83 0.27 -1.33
N ASP A 56 20.86 -0.98 -1.82
CA ASP A 56 22.01 -1.62 -2.46
C ASP A 56 22.13 -1.29 -3.96
N LYS A 57 21.22 -0.46 -4.50
CA LYS A 57 21.16 -0.07 -5.92
C LYS A 57 21.06 -1.24 -6.90
N GLN A 58 20.45 -2.35 -6.47
CA GLN A 58 20.14 -3.49 -7.33
C GLN A 58 18.94 -3.20 -8.25
N VAL A 59 18.09 -2.26 -7.84
CA VAL A 59 16.97 -1.73 -8.61
C VAL A 59 16.76 -0.28 -8.20
N SER A 60 16.29 0.56 -9.12
CA SER A 60 15.85 1.94 -8.85
C SER A 60 14.36 2.02 -8.51
N ALA A 61 13.95 3.11 -7.88
CA ALA A 61 12.54 3.38 -7.59
C ALA A 61 11.73 3.51 -8.90
N VAL A 62 12.31 4.11 -9.94
CA VAL A 62 11.67 4.22 -11.27
C VAL A 62 11.46 2.84 -11.88
N GLU A 63 12.47 1.96 -11.87
CA GLU A 63 12.33 0.58 -12.38
C GLU A 63 11.24 -0.20 -11.63
N LEU A 64 11.15 -0.06 -10.30
CA LEU A 64 10.10 -0.72 -9.51
C LEU A 64 8.69 -0.19 -9.80
N VAL A 65 8.54 1.13 -9.94
CA VAL A 65 7.27 1.73 -10.32
C VAL A 65 6.86 1.30 -11.73
N ASP A 66 7.75 1.36 -12.70
CA ASP A 66 7.43 0.99 -14.08
C ASP A 66 7.12 -0.51 -14.21
N PHE A 67 7.85 -1.36 -13.48
CA PHE A 67 7.52 -2.79 -13.38
C PHE A 67 6.12 -3.02 -12.82
N SER A 68 5.75 -2.29 -11.75
CA SER A 68 4.43 -2.41 -11.11
C SER A 68 3.31 -1.93 -12.04
N ILE A 69 3.52 -0.80 -12.73
CA ILE A 69 2.57 -0.25 -13.71
C ILE A 69 2.33 -1.24 -14.85
N ALA A 70 3.40 -1.78 -15.45
CA ALA A 70 3.27 -2.73 -16.55
C ALA A 70 2.44 -3.97 -16.16
N ARG A 71 2.60 -4.44 -14.91
CA ARG A 71 1.79 -5.55 -14.39
C ARG A 71 0.32 -5.17 -14.19
N ILE A 72 0.06 -3.97 -13.68
CA ILE A 72 -1.31 -3.46 -13.54
C ILE A 72 -1.96 -3.40 -14.92
N GLU A 73 -1.29 -2.81 -15.91
CA GLU A 73 -1.82 -2.71 -17.28
C GLU A 73 -2.10 -4.09 -17.90
N ALA A 74 -1.25 -5.08 -17.66
CA ALA A 74 -1.41 -6.42 -18.20
C ALA A 74 -2.53 -7.25 -17.54
N LEU A 75 -2.77 -7.06 -16.24
CA LEU A 75 -3.58 -7.99 -15.43
C LEU A 75 -4.89 -7.38 -14.91
N ASP A 76 -4.93 -6.07 -14.68
CA ASP A 76 -5.99 -5.42 -13.90
C ASP A 76 -7.33 -5.35 -14.63
N SER A 77 -7.37 -5.54 -15.96
CA SER A 77 -8.63 -5.56 -16.73
C SER A 77 -9.58 -6.68 -16.29
N LYS A 78 -9.06 -7.76 -15.68
CA LYS A 78 -9.85 -8.88 -15.15
C LYS A 78 -10.12 -8.78 -13.65
N ILE A 79 -9.35 -7.97 -12.93
CA ILE A 79 -9.32 -7.93 -11.46
C ILE A 79 -10.03 -6.66 -10.94
N ASN A 80 -9.84 -5.53 -11.64
CA ASN A 80 -10.33 -4.21 -11.27
C ASN A 80 -9.90 -3.80 -9.84
N ALA A 81 -8.62 -4.02 -9.52
CA ALA A 81 -8.02 -3.68 -8.23
C ALA A 81 -7.59 -2.21 -8.15
N VAL A 82 -7.12 -1.61 -9.26
CA VAL A 82 -6.61 -0.23 -9.29
C VAL A 82 -7.60 0.67 -10.04
N VAL A 83 -8.61 1.16 -9.30
CA VAL A 83 -9.74 1.93 -9.84
C VAL A 83 -9.42 3.38 -10.19
N VAL A 84 -8.36 3.95 -9.63
CA VAL A 84 -7.84 5.29 -9.93
C VAL A 84 -6.36 5.14 -10.22
N ARG A 85 -5.94 5.51 -11.43
CA ARG A 85 -4.56 5.36 -11.90
C ARG A 85 -3.90 6.73 -11.98
N ASP A 86 -2.81 6.88 -11.24
CA ASP A 86 -2.02 8.11 -11.21
C ASP A 86 -0.54 7.81 -11.44
N PHE A 87 -0.29 7.19 -12.59
CA PHE A 87 1.01 6.64 -12.95
C PHE A 87 2.06 7.72 -13.20
N GLU A 88 1.66 8.86 -13.73
CA GLU A 88 2.59 9.98 -13.96
C GLU A 88 3.09 10.55 -12.64
N ARG A 89 2.20 10.77 -11.65
CA ARG A 89 2.64 11.22 -10.32
C ARG A 89 3.48 10.16 -9.61
N ALA A 90 3.15 8.88 -9.77
CA ALA A 90 3.95 7.79 -9.22
C ALA A 90 5.38 7.77 -9.81
N ARG A 91 5.53 7.94 -11.13
CA ARG A 91 6.84 8.03 -11.79
C ARG A 91 7.62 9.27 -11.35
N ALA A 92 6.96 10.42 -11.21
CA ALA A 92 7.59 11.63 -10.71
C ALA A 92 8.14 11.44 -9.28
N ALA A 93 7.33 10.87 -8.38
CA ALA A 93 7.73 10.57 -7.01
C ALA A 93 8.88 9.54 -6.96
N ALA A 94 8.90 8.56 -7.86
CA ALA A 94 10.00 7.59 -7.97
C ALA A 94 11.32 8.26 -8.36
N LYS A 95 11.31 9.18 -9.34
CA LYS A 95 12.50 9.96 -9.73
C LYS A 95 13.04 10.79 -8.54
N GLU A 96 12.15 11.42 -7.79
CA GLU A 96 12.53 12.16 -6.57
C GLU A 96 13.11 11.24 -5.49
N ALA A 97 12.55 10.04 -5.33
CA ALA A 97 13.04 9.04 -4.41
C ALA A 97 14.44 8.55 -4.78
N ASP A 98 14.70 8.28 -6.06
CA ASP A 98 16.04 7.92 -6.55
C ASP A 98 17.05 9.03 -6.29
N ALA A 99 16.68 10.29 -6.54
CA ALA A 99 17.53 11.44 -6.23
C ALA A 99 17.82 11.56 -4.73
N ALA A 100 16.84 11.32 -3.86
CA ALA A 100 17.01 11.31 -2.40
C ALA A 100 17.92 10.16 -1.94
N LEU A 101 17.71 8.94 -2.46
CA LEU A 101 18.54 7.78 -2.17
C LEU A 101 20.01 8.01 -2.57
N ALA A 102 20.22 8.66 -3.72
CA ALA A 102 21.55 9.03 -4.22
C ALA A 102 22.27 10.05 -3.32
N ARG A 103 21.51 10.95 -2.66
CA ARG A 103 22.04 11.87 -1.63
C ARG A 103 22.31 11.19 -0.27
N GLY A 104 22.03 9.89 -0.15
CA GLY A 104 22.21 9.15 1.09
C GLY A 104 21.01 9.22 2.06
N GLU A 105 19.89 9.81 1.65
CA GLU A 105 18.69 9.84 2.48
C GLU A 105 18.11 8.44 2.66
N ARG A 106 17.61 8.14 3.86
CA ARG A 106 16.98 6.86 4.19
C ARG A 106 15.70 7.12 4.97
N ARG A 107 14.55 6.73 4.40
CA ARG A 107 13.24 6.69 5.08
C ARG A 107 12.66 5.31 4.89
N ALA A 108 11.82 4.86 5.83
CA ALA A 108 11.37 3.47 5.89
C ALA A 108 10.79 2.92 4.57
N LEU A 109 10.10 3.74 3.78
CA LEU A 109 9.44 3.34 2.53
C LEU A 109 9.92 4.15 1.31
N LEU A 110 11.07 4.81 1.40
CA LEU A 110 11.58 5.66 0.32
C LEU A 110 11.81 4.84 -0.96
N GLY A 111 11.09 5.17 -2.03
CA GLY A 111 11.22 4.51 -3.34
C GLY A 111 10.38 3.25 -3.52
N LEU A 112 9.65 2.79 -2.48
CA LEU A 112 8.78 1.63 -2.59
C LEU A 112 7.43 2.02 -3.26
N PRO A 113 7.03 1.38 -4.38
CA PRO A 113 5.72 1.59 -4.96
C PRO A 113 4.60 1.10 -4.04
N MET A 114 3.52 1.86 -3.91
CA MET A 114 2.37 1.49 -3.08
C MET A 114 1.05 1.95 -3.70
N THR A 115 0.01 1.16 -3.50
CA THR A 115 -1.38 1.56 -3.74
C THR A 115 -2.02 2.06 -2.45
N VAL A 116 -2.89 3.05 -2.54
CA VAL A 116 -3.72 3.53 -1.42
C VAL A 116 -5.17 3.17 -1.72
N LYS A 117 -5.90 2.67 -0.72
CA LYS A 117 -7.33 2.38 -0.89
C LYS A 117 -8.07 3.69 -1.20
N GLU A 118 -8.84 3.69 -2.29
CA GLU A 118 -9.46 4.88 -2.86
C GLU A 118 -10.32 5.71 -1.89
N GLN A 119 -10.91 5.08 -0.87
CA GLN A 119 -11.66 5.76 0.19
C GLN A 119 -10.85 6.81 0.97
N PHE A 120 -9.51 6.73 0.94
CA PHE A 120 -8.64 7.69 1.60
C PHE A 120 -8.39 8.85 0.66
N ALA A 121 -8.78 10.05 1.09
CA ALA A 121 -8.62 11.27 0.30
C ALA A 121 -7.15 11.48 -0.11
N VAL A 122 -6.92 11.58 -1.41
CA VAL A 122 -5.64 11.98 -2.00
C VAL A 122 -5.88 13.21 -2.85
N ALA A 123 -5.15 14.29 -2.57
CA ALA A 123 -5.30 15.56 -3.27
C ALA A 123 -5.23 15.37 -4.81
N GLY A 124 -6.19 15.98 -5.51
CA GLY A 124 -6.31 15.92 -6.96
C GLY A 124 -6.84 14.61 -7.54
N LEU A 125 -7.14 13.59 -6.73
CA LEU A 125 -7.76 12.33 -7.17
C LEU A 125 -9.21 12.23 -6.68
N PRO A 126 -10.09 11.49 -7.38
CA PRO A 126 -11.45 11.26 -6.91
C PRO A 126 -11.46 10.43 -5.63
N THR A 127 -12.50 10.62 -4.82
CA THR A 127 -12.81 9.75 -3.67
C THR A 127 -14.32 9.53 -3.62
N THR A 128 -14.71 8.31 -3.95
CA THR A 128 -16.07 7.90 -4.30
C THR A 128 -16.64 6.95 -3.25
N TRP A 129 -15.79 6.36 -2.41
CA TRP A 129 -16.15 5.30 -1.45
C TRP A 129 -16.82 4.08 -2.11
N GLY A 130 -16.63 3.90 -3.42
CA GLY A 130 -17.32 2.87 -4.21
C GLY A 130 -18.83 3.13 -4.37
N ASN A 131 -19.32 4.34 -4.11
CA ASN A 131 -20.72 4.71 -4.27
C ASN A 131 -20.92 5.62 -5.49
N PRO A 132 -21.74 5.24 -6.49
CA PRO A 132 -21.97 6.03 -7.70
C PRO A 132 -22.47 7.46 -7.49
N LYS A 133 -23.05 7.77 -6.32
CA LYS A 133 -23.45 9.12 -5.93
C LYS A 133 -22.26 10.08 -5.79
N PHE A 134 -21.09 9.56 -5.44
CA PHE A 134 -19.88 10.35 -5.18
C PHE A 134 -18.86 10.24 -6.30
N ARG A 135 -19.25 9.80 -7.51
CA ARG A 135 -18.32 9.57 -8.64
C ARG A 135 -17.48 10.79 -9.00
N ASP A 136 -18.04 12.00 -8.82
CA ASP A 136 -17.43 13.28 -9.19
C ASP A 136 -16.90 14.04 -7.96
N TRP A 137 -16.86 13.40 -6.78
CA TRP A 137 -16.34 14.04 -5.57
C TRP A 137 -14.81 13.98 -5.55
N HIS A 138 -14.21 15.12 -5.22
CA HIS A 138 -12.77 15.27 -5.03
C HIS A 138 -12.50 15.99 -3.70
N PRO A 139 -11.44 15.61 -2.97
CA PRO A 139 -11.00 16.37 -1.81
C PRO A 139 -10.42 17.73 -2.23
N ASP A 140 -10.59 18.72 -1.37
CA ASP A 140 -9.95 20.03 -1.54
C ASP A 140 -8.41 19.88 -1.56
N ALA A 141 -7.74 20.80 -2.27
CA ALA A 141 -6.29 20.82 -2.44
C ALA A 141 -5.52 21.18 -1.16
#